data_AF-A0A8H5HPV5-F1
#
_entry.id   AF-A0A8H5HPV5-F1
#
_cell.length_a   1.000
_cell.length_b   1.000
_cell.length_c   1.000
_cell.angle_alpha   90.00
_cell.angle_beta   90.00
_cell.angle_gamma   90.00
#
_symmetry.space_group_name_H-M   'P 1'
#
loop_
_entity.id
_entity.type
_entity.pdbx_description
1 polymer ?
#
loop_
_entity_poly.entity_id
_entity_poly.type
_entity_poly.pdbx_seq_one_letter_code
_entity_poly.pdbx_strand_id
1 'polypeptide(L)'
;MPFMRTPTTLQFTTPIQQSSSHRTRSQTFRSAVTPPSLHPSEDTLDRLRLENYRLREELGEDKASLKLWRENALLKQHSADLEQELEELRGQRDAAQTHAVFAGQQASLFQYKFNEKVKKKTSRRVRTSARIFTTDEGRADLAQSAAAKAIKDNQVLKKLKKKDDTFRADIIRRAEQDRLGTEFLGNMNQFSKPALVDIANAVKIPHKGALVDLRTRLKAHFDANPELKTDRRYIGLFKRSRKRKDPPKENIEGSSRRPRLDFRFPSPSPVPSSSHPPLFHSHSPVQLSPSRHFGLENPPRFNGALFQAPSTRYAPDIYHNPYNLRELPMYAPQYTVPAPHLPLPSLSVPRPLPRPLPRSSTKLNTNSVIS
;
A
#
# COMPACT_ATOMS: atom_id res chain seq x y z
N MET A 1 -30.41 -5.23 25.06
CA MET A 1 -29.11 -5.74 24.57
C MET A 1 -28.36 -4.60 23.88
N PRO A 2 -27.42 -3.92 24.54
CA PRO A 2 -26.68 -2.82 23.92
C PRO A 2 -25.58 -3.35 22.99
N PHE A 3 -25.58 -2.87 21.74
CA PHE A 3 -24.56 -3.17 20.73
C PHE A 3 -23.23 -2.53 21.11
N MET A 4 -22.28 -3.36 21.54
CA MET A 4 -20.86 -2.99 21.71
C MET A 4 -20.25 -2.70 20.34
N ARG A 5 -20.03 -1.42 20.02
CA ARG A 5 -19.30 -0.99 18.82
C ARG A 5 -17.80 -1.23 19.02
N THR A 6 -17.21 -2.07 18.17
CA THR A 6 -15.78 -2.36 18.15
C THR A 6 -14.95 -1.16 17.68
N PRO A 7 -13.76 -0.91 18.25
CA PRO A 7 -12.92 0.22 17.86
C PRO A 7 -12.27 0.04 16.48
N THR A 8 -12.61 0.94 15.56
CA THR A 8 -11.97 1.10 14.25
C THR A 8 -10.50 1.49 14.42
N THR A 9 -9.60 0.58 14.03
CA THR A 9 -8.15 0.80 14.09
C THR A 9 -7.72 1.69 12.92
N LEU A 10 -7.43 2.96 13.20
CA LEU A 10 -6.88 3.92 12.24
C LEU A 10 -5.39 3.59 11.99
N GLN A 11 -5.01 3.38 10.73
CA GLN A 11 -3.61 3.34 10.31
C GLN A 11 -3.12 4.77 10.11
N PHE A 12 -2.23 5.22 11.00
CA PHE A 12 -1.49 6.47 10.82
C PHE A 12 -0.26 6.19 9.95
N THR A 13 -0.27 6.68 8.72
CA THR A 13 0.93 6.83 7.88
C THR A 13 1.75 7.99 8.45
N THR A 14 2.87 7.68 9.10
CA THR A 14 3.83 8.69 9.55
C THR A 14 4.65 9.21 8.36
N PRO A 15 4.90 10.53 8.25
CA PRO A 15 5.81 11.07 7.26
C PRO A 15 7.24 10.60 7.58
N ILE A 16 7.88 9.98 6.59
CA ILE A 16 9.29 9.58 6.63
C ILE A 16 10.12 10.87 6.78
N GLN A 17 10.71 11.06 7.96
CA GLN A 17 11.85 11.97 8.13
C GLN A 17 13.02 11.37 7.35
N GLN A 18 13.27 11.92 6.16
CA GLN A 18 14.52 11.67 5.45
C GLN A 18 15.63 12.41 6.19
N SER A 19 16.44 11.66 6.93
CA SER A 19 17.76 12.11 7.36
C SER A 19 18.59 12.37 6.09
N SER A 20 18.83 13.63 5.78
CA SER A 20 19.72 14.09 4.72
C SER A 20 21.16 13.74 5.08
N SER A 21 21.59 12.52 4.78
CA SER A 21 23.01 12.21 4.66
C SER A 21 23.49 12.80 3.34
N HIS A 22 24.25 13.90 3.44
CA HIS A 22 25.00 14.47 2.34
C HIS A 22 26.05 13.45 1.88
N ARG A 23 25.65 12.55 0.99
CA ARG A 23 26.57 11.73 0.21
C ARG A 23 26.77 12.45 -1.11
N THR A 24 27.88 13.18 -1.19
CA THR A 24 28.47 13.70 -2.43
C THR A 24 28.81 12.51 -3.32
N ARG A 25 27.80 12.01 -4.05
CA ARG A 25 27.98 11.00 -5.08
C ARG A 25 28.35 11.74 -6.34
N SER A 26 29.64 11.70 -6.67
CA SER A 26 30.20 12.15 -7.94
C SER A 26 29.38 11.55 -9.08
N GLN A 27 28.50 12.36 -9.64
CA GLN A 27 27.66 12.03 -10.77
C GLN A 27 28.54 12.16 -12.00
N THR A 28 29.23 11.08 -12.37
CA THR A 28 29.86 11.00 -13.68
C THR A 28 28.71 10.96 -14.70
N PHE A 29 28.51 12.09 -15.36
CA PHE A 29 27.68 12.19 -16.56
C PHE A 29 28.23 11.22 -17.61
N ARG A 30 27.73 9.98 -17.61
CA ARG A 30 27.75 9.15 -18.81
C ARG A 30 26.64 9.68 -19.69
N SER A 31 26.97 10.68 -20.51
CA SER A 31 26.20 11.02 -21.69
C SER A 31 26.08 9.74 -22.50
N ALA A 32 24.90 9.11 -22.44
CA ALA A 32 24.57 8.03 -23.35
C ALA A 32 24.63 8.63 -24.74
N VAL A 33 25.70 8.32 -25.47
CA VAL A 33 25.80 8.56 -26.90
C VAL A 33 24.73 7.68 -27.52
N THR A 34 23.53 8.24 -27.70
CA THR A 34 22.48 7.61 -28.50
C THR A 34 23.10 7.40 -29.88
N PRO A 35 23.26 6.14 -30.35
CA PRO A 35 23.79 5.90 -31.67
C PRO A 35 22.92 6.67 -32.68
N PRO A 36 23.52 7.36 -33.66
CA PRO A 36 22.77 8.09 -34.66
C PRO A 36 21.80 7.11 -35.31
N SER A 37 20.51 7.37 -35.13
CA SER A 37 19.43 6.60 -35.74
C SER A 37 19.65 6.61 -37.25
N LEU A 38 20.15 5.50 -37.79
CA LEU A 38 20.28 5.26 -39.22
C LEU A 38 18.93 5.01 -39.90
N HIS A 39 17.80 5.23 -39.21
CA HIS A 39 16.51 5.24 -39.85
C HIS A 39 16.44 6.45 -40.78
N PRO A 40 16.20 6.25 -42.09
CA PRO A 40 15.90 7.36 -42.99
C PRO A 40 14.76 8.17 -42.37
N SER A 41 14.87 9.50 -42.39
CA SER A 41 13.78 10.34 -41.90
C SER A 41 12.50 10.00 -42.64
N GLU A 42 11.34 10.15 -41.98
CA GLU A 42 10.03 9.90 -42.58
C GLU A 42 9.87 10.61 -43.93
N ASP A 43 10.38 11.84 -44.04
CA ASP A 43 10.45 12.62 -45.28
C ASP A 43 11.20 11.89 -46.42
N THR A 44 12.27 11.15 -46.10
CA THR A 44 13.04 10.39 -47.10
C THR A 44 12.26 9.16 -47.57
N LEU A 45 11.52 8.51 -46.68
CA LEU A 45 10.65 7.37 -47.01
C LEU A 45 9.47 7.81 -47.87
N ASP A 46 8.84 8.94 -47.56
CA ASP A 46 7.73 9.47 -48.34
C ASP A 46 8.17 9.94 -49.73
N ARG A 47 9.36 10.53 -49.84
CA ARG A 47 9.95 10.87 -51.13
C ARG A 47 10.20 9.63 -52.00
N LEU A 48 10.75 8.55 -51.41
CA LEU A 48 10.96 7.27 -52.10
C LEU A 48 9.64 6.57 -52.49
N ARG A 49 8.57 6.72 -51.70
CA ARG A 49 7.24 6.23 -52.04
C ARG A 49 6.64 6.99 -53.23
N LEU A 50 6.81 8.31 -53.26
CA LEU A 50 6.32 9.16 -54.35
C LEU A 50 7.06 8.87 -55.68
N GLU A 51 8.34 8.55 -55.60
CA GLU A 51 9.16 8.21 -56.77
C GLU A 51 8.81 6.82 -57.34
N ASN A 52 8.53 5.84 -56.47
CA ASN A 52 7.97 4.55 -56.88
C ASN A 52 6.59 4.67 -57.56
N TYR A 53 5.79 5.64 -57.13
CA TYR A 53 4.49 5.95 -57.74
C TYR A 53 4.63 6.35 -59.21
N ARG A 54 5.58 7.24 -59.49
CA ARG A 54 5.84 7.75 -60.82
C ARG A 54 6.28 6.64 -61.77
N LEU A 55 7.14 5.73 -61.29
CA LEU A 55 7.61 4.57 -62.05
C LEU A 55 6.50 3.56 -62.38
N ARG A 56 5.56 3.31 -61.45
CA ARG A 56 4.42 2.41 -61.68
C ARG A 56 3.42 2.95 -62.69
N GLU A 57 3.24 4.26 -62.74
CA GLU A 57 2.36 4.91 -63.71
C GLU A 57 2.93 4.81 -65.14
N GLU A 58 4.26 4.86 -65.29
CA GLU A 58 4.96 4.66 -66.57
C GLU A 58 4.94 3.19 -67.05
N LEU A 59 4.87 2.22 -66.12
CA LEU A 59 4.83 0.79 -66.42
C LEU A 59 3.46 0.26 -66.90
N GLY A 60 2.44 1.13 -66.96
CA GLY A 60 1.11 0.74 -67.47
C GLY A 60 0.37 -0.25 -66.57
N GLU A 61 0.66 -0.27 -65.27
CA GLU A 61 -0.11 -1.08 -64.31
C GLU A 61 -1.60 -0.72 -64.39
N ASP A 62 -2.46 -1.74 -64.29
CA ASP A 62 -3.92 -1.59 -64.36
C ASP A 62 -4.42 -0.46 -63.45
N LYS A 63 -5.19 0.48 -64.01
CA LYS A 63 -5.79 1.62 -63.26
C LYS A 63 -6.55 1.17 -62.00
N ALA A 64 -7.08 -0.06 -62.00
CA ALA A 64 -7.72 -0.68 -60.85
C ALA A 64 -6.73 -0.92 -59.68
N SER A 65 -5.52 -1.37 -59.97
CA SER A 65 -4.45 -1.61 -58.98
C SER A 65 -3.99 -0.30 -58.34
N LEU A 66 -3.85 0.77 -59.13
CA LEU A 66 -3.49 2.10 -58.63
C LEU A 66 -4.57 2.66 -57.69
N LYS A 67 -5.85 2.47 -58.03
CA LYS A 67 -6.99 2.89 -57.18
C LYS A 67 -6.98 2.16 -55.84
N LEU A 68 -6.83 0.83 -55.85
CA LEU A 68 -6.77 0.01 -54.64
C LEU A 68 -5.57 0.39 -53.75
N TRP A 69 -4.41 0.67 -54.34
CA TRP A 69 -3.24 1.08 -53.59
C TRP A 69 -3.46 2.43 -52.90
N ARG A 70 -4.05 3.43 -53.61
CA ARG A 70 -4.40 4.74 -53.04
C ARG A 70 -5.34 4.60 -51.85
N GLU A 71 -6.38 3.77 -52.00
CA GLU A 71 -7.32 3.49 -50.92
C GLU A 71 -6.64 2.82 -49.72
N ASN A 72 -5.75 1.85 -49.96
CA ASN A 72 -4.96 1.21 -48.90
C ASN A 72 -4.03 2.20 -48.18
N ALA A 73 -3.41 3.11 -48.91
CA ALA A 73 -2.57 4.16 -48.34
C ALA A 73 -3.38 5.12 -47.45
N LEU A 74 -4.57 5.54 -47.90
CA LEU A 74 -5.48 6.37 -47.10
C LEU A 74 -5.96 5.64 -45.84
N LEU A 75 -6.31 4.35 -45.95
CA LEU A 75 -6.71 3.53 -44.81
C LEU A 75 -5.57 3.39 -43.79
N LYS A 76 -4.33 3.22 -44.25
CA LYS A 76 -3.15 3.17 -43.37
C LYS A 76 -2.91 4.50 -42.66
N GLN A 77 -3.02 5.62 -43.36
CA GLN A 77 -2.91 6.94 -42.76
C GLN A 77 -3.99 7.14 -41.68
N HIS A 78 -5.25 6.86 -42.01
CA HIS A 78 -6.36 6.95 -41.06
C HIS A 78 -6.17 6.02 -39.84
N SER A 79 -5.62 4.82 -40.03
CA SER A 79 -5.29 3.95 -38.90
C SER A 79 -4.19 4.52 -38.00
N ALA A 80 -3.17 5.17 -38.58
CA ALA A 80 -2.11 5.82 -37.82
C ALA A 80 -2.65 7.02 -37.03
N ASP A 81 -3.52 7.83 -37.64
CA ASP A 81 -4.17 8.97 -36.98
C ASP A 81 -5.01 8.51 -35.78
N LEU A 82 -5.79 7.44 -35.95
CA LEU A 82 -6.57 6.84 -34.85
C LEU A 82 -5.70 6.27 -33.73
N GLU A 83 -4.57 5.63 -34.06
CA GLU A 83 -3.63 5.13 -33.06
C GLU A 83 -3.02 6.28 -32.25
N GLN A 84 -2.68 7.39 -32.90
CA GLN A 84 -2.19 8.60 -32.23
C GLN A 84 -3.26 9.21 -31.31
N GLU A 85 -4.51 9.32 -31.78
CA GLU A 85 -5.63 9.83 -30.97
C GLU A 85 -5.88 8.93 -29.74
N LEU A 86 -5.83 7.60 -29.92
CA LEU A 86 -5.97 6.66 -28.81
C LEU A 86 -4.87 6.82 -27.75
N GLU A 87 -3.63 7.07 -28.17
CA GLU A 87 -2.52 7.28 -27.23
C GLU A 87 -2.66 8.60 -26.48
N GLU A 88 -3.10 9.67 -27.16
CA GLU A 88 -3.42 10.95 -26.51
C GLU A 88 -4.53 10.78 -25.46
N LEU A 89 -5.63 10.13 -25.82
CA LEU A 89 -6.75 9.89 -24.91
C LEU A 89 -6.35 9.01 -23.71
N ARG A 90 -5.44 8.04 -23.90
CA ARG A 90 -4.86 7.28 -22.79
C ARG A 90 -4.05 8.17 -21.86
N GLY A 91 -3.23 9.06 -22.41
CA GLY A 91 -2.48 10.05 -21.63
C GLY A 91 -3.41 10.96 -20.80
N GLN A 92 -4.48 11.47 -21.42
CA GLN A 92 -5.49 12.29 -20.74
C GLN A 92 -6.21 11.52 -19.62
N ARG A 93 -6.59 10.26 -19.87
CA ARG A 93 -7.22 9.38 -18.87
C ARG A 93 -6.30 9.18 -17.67
N ASP A 94 -5.03 8.85 -17.89
CA ASP A 94 -4.08 8.55 -16.83
C ASP A 94 -3.75 9.81 -15.99
N ALA A 95 -3.68 10.97 -16.64
CA ALA A 95 -3.57 12.26 -15.96
C ALA A 95 -4.80 12.55 -15.09
N ALA A 96 -6.02 12.40 -15.64
CA ALA A 96 -7.26 12.60 -14.90
C ALA A 96 -7.40 11.64 -13.70
N GLN A 97 -7.02 10.37 -13.88
CA GLN A 97 -7.00 9.38 -12.81
C GLN A 97 -6.04 9.77 -11.69
N THR A 98 -4.86 10.27 -12.04
CA THR A 98 -3.86 10.75 -11.06
C THR A 98 -4.40 11.94 -10.26
N HIS A 99 -5.03 12.91 -10.92
CA HIS A 99 -5.67 14.04 -10.25
C HIS A 99 -6.81 13.62 -9.31
N ALA A 100 -7.65 12.66 -9.72
CA ALA A 100 -8.73 12.13 -8.90
C ALA A 100 -8.19 11.46 -7.62
N VAL A 101 -7.11 10.68 -7.72
CA VAL A 101 -6.45 10.06 -6.55
C VAL A 101 -5.93 11.12 -5.58
N PHE A 102 -5.24 12.16 -6.07
CA PHE A 102 -4.76 13.25 -5.22
C PHE A 102 -5.89 14.03 -4.56
N ALA A 103 -6.95 14.35 -5.28
CA ALA A 103 -8.12 15.02 -4.74
C ALA A 103 -8.77 14.19 -3.62
N GLY A 104 -8.91 12.87 -3.81
CA GLY A 104 -9.44 11.95 -2.80
C GLY A 104 -8.59 11.90 -1.52
N GLN A 105 -7.26 11.94 -1.65
CA GLN A 105 -6.36 12.03 -0.51
C GLN A 105 -6.53 13.36 0.25
N GLN A 106 -6.59 14.48 -0.46
CA GLN A 106 -6.80 15.80 0.15
C GLN A 106 -8.15 15.89 0.87
N ALA A 107 -9.23 15.39 0.24
CA ALA A 107 -10.56 15.35 0.85
C ALA A 107 -10.55 14.54 2.16
N SER A 108 -9.87 13.39 2.17
CA SER A 108 -9.72 12.56 3.38
C SER A 108 -8.97 13.29 4.50
N LEU A 109 -7.91 14.04 4.16
CA LEU A 109 -7.17 14.86 5.13
C LEU A 109 -8.04 15.98 5.71
N PHE A 110 -8.84 16.66 4.88
CA PHE A 110 -9.75 17.70 5.35
C PHE A 110 -10.87 17.14 6.22
N GLN A 111 -11.45 16.00 5.84
CA GLN A 111 -12.46 15.31 6.64
C GLN A 111 -11.91 14.92 8.02
N TYR A 112 -10.67 14.41 8.07
CA TYR A 112 -9.99 14.12 9.34
C TYR A 112 -9.84 15.37 10.21
N LYS A 113 -9.30 16.46 9.65
CA LYS A 113 -9.12 17.74 10.35
C LYS A 113 -10.45 18.33 10.83
N PHE A 114 -11.51 18.19 10.04
CA PHE A 114 -12.85 18.67 10.41
C PHE A 114 -13.43 17.85 11.56
N ASN A 115 -13.37 16.52 11.48
CA ASN A 115 -13.84 15.63 12.55
C ASN A 115 -13.05 15.82 13.85
N GLU A 116 -11.76 16.11 13.76
CA GLU A 116 -10.94 16.46 14.94
C GLU A 116 -11.43 17.75 15.61
N LYS A 117 -11.86 18.75 14.84
CA LYS A 117 -12.44 20.00 15.35
C LYS A 117 -13.82 19.80 15.98
N VAL A 118 -14.67 18.95 15.39
CA VAL A 118 -16.01 18.64 15.92
C VAL A 118 -15.92 17.93 17.28
N LYS A 119 -14.96 17.01 17.46
CA LYS A 119 -14.72 16.32 18.74
C LYS A 119 -14.22 17.25 19.85
N LYS A 120 -13.81 18.49 19.56
CA LYS A 120 -13.28 19.46 20.53
C LYS A 120 -14.33 20.45 21.08
N LYS A 121 -15.64 20.23 20.84
CA LYS A 121 -16.72 21.13 21.31
C LYS A 121 -17.75 20.50 22.26
N THR A 122 -17.34 19.65 23.21
CA THR A 122 -17.91 19.90 24.55
C THR A 122 -17.23 21.17 25.02
N SER A 123 -17.98 22.22 25.35
CA SER A 123 -17.47 23.45 25.96
C SER A 123 -16.48 23.10 27.08
N ARG A 124 -15.21 22.92 26.73
CA ARG A 124 -14.14 23.03 27.70
C ARG A 124 -14.13 24.52 27.91
N ARG A 125 -14.77 24.93 29.01
CA ARG A 125 -14.24 25.98 29.86
C ARG A 125 -12.73 25.82 29.76
N VAL A 126 -12.08 26.67 28.98
CA VAL A 126 -10.64 26.63 28.80
C VAL A 126 -10.16 26.96 30.20
N ARG A 127 -9.90 25.92 31.01
CA ARG A 127 -9.01 26.06 32.13
C ARG A 127 -7.69 26.38 31.44
N THR A 128 -7.44 27.67 31.25
CA THR A 128 -6.12 28.27 31.19
C THR A 128 -5.45 27.88 32.51
N SER A 129 -5.10 26.61 32.67
CA SER A 129 -3.94 26.26 33.45
C SER A 129 -2.72 26.62 32.59
N ALA A 130 -2.58 27.91 32.29
CA ALA A 130 -1.29 28.53 32.50
C ALA A 130 -1.02 28.44 34.01
N ARG A 131 -0.85 27.21 34.51
CA ARG A 131 -0.12 27.00 35.74
C ARG A 131 1.29 27.28 35.28
N ILE A 132 1.74 28.49 35.57
CA ILE A 132 3.16 28.73 35.68
C ILE A 132 3.62 27.75 36.75
N PHE A 133 4.10 26.58 36.31
CA PHE A 133 4.73 25.60 37.18
C PHE A 133 6.11 26.16 37.51
N THR A 134 6.13 27.21 38.34
CA THR A 134 7.35 27.70 38.99
C THR A 134 7.78 26.77 40.12
N THR A 135 6.87 25.93 40.61
CA THR A 135 7.14 24.92 41.63
C THR A 135 7.74 23.65 41.02
N ASP A 136 8.71 23.06 41.73
CA ASP A 136 9.43 21.87 41.26
C ASP A 136 8.52 20.65 41.05
N GLU A 137 7.43 20.54 41.81
CA GLU A 137 6.41 19.49 41.67
C GLU A 137 5.78 19.47 40.27
N GLY A 138 5.52 20.65 39.70
CA GLY A 138 4.95 20.77 38.36
C GLY A 138 5.89 20.34 37.24
N ARG A 139 7.20 20.56 37.42
CA ARG A 139 8.22 20.07 36.49
C ARG A 139 8.32 18.54 36.54
N ALA A 140 8.21 17.95 37.73
CA ALA A 140 8.21 16.50 37.91
C ALA A 140 7.00 15.84 37.20
N ASP A 141 5.79 16.39 37.36
CA ASP A 141 4.59 15.86 36.69
C ASP A 141 4.70 15.95 35.15
N LEU A 142 5.25 17.05 34.63
CA LEU A 142 5.44 17.24 33.19
C LEU A 142 6.47 16.25 32.65
N ALA A 143 7.56 16.02 33.37
CA ALA A 143 8.55 15.00 33.04
C ALA A 143 7.95 13.58 33.06
N GLN A 144 7.13 13.24 34.06
CA GLN A 144 6.44 11.94 34.13
C GLN A 144 5.47 11.74 32.96
N SER A 145 4.67 12.76 32.62
CA SER A 145 3.72 12.69 31.51
C SER A 145 4.42 12.60 30.15
N ALA A 146 5.52 13.32 29.97
CA ALA A 146 6.37 13.24 28.78
C ALA A 146 7.01 11.85 28.65
N ALA A 147 7.53 11.29 29.75
CA ALA A 147 8.07 9.94 29.79
C ALA A 147 6.99 8.89 29.45
N ALA A 148 5.80 9.00 30.04
CA ALA A 148 4.68 8.10 29.75
C ALA A 148 4.24 8.16 28.27
N LYS A 149 4.24 9.36 27.68
CA LYS A 149 3.95 9.53 26.25
C LYS A 149 5.04 8.91 25.37
N ALA A 150 6.31 9.16 25.68
CA ALA A 150 7.44 8.57 24.96
C ALA A 150 7.41 7.03 25.00
N ILE A 151 7.03 6.42 26.13
CA ILE A 151 6.85 4.97 26.23
C ILE A 151 5.74 4.48 25.29
N LYS A 152 4.58 5.15 25.26
CA LYS A 152 3.45 4.77 24.38
C LYS A 152 3.81 4.91 22.91
N ASP A 153 4.45 6.02 22.53
CA ASP A 153 4.87 6.28 21.15
C ASP A 153 5.88 5.21 20.68
N ASN A 154 6.84 4.85 21.54
CA ASN A 154 7.78 3.77 21.27
C ASN A 154 7.09 2.40 21.12
N GLN A 155 6.05 2.11 21.90
CA GLN A 155 5.26 0.88 21.75
C GLN A 155 4.48 0.84 20.42
N VAL A 156 3.89 1.96 20.00
CA VAL A 156 3.19 2.07 18.72
C VAL A 156 4.17 1.88 17.56
N LEU A 157 5.32 2.56 17.60
CA LEU A 157 6.38 2.41 16.60
C LEU A 157 6.89 0.95 16.51
N LYS A 158 7.10 0.28 17.65
CA LYS A 158 7.48 -1.14 17.66
C LYS A 158 6.42 -2.03 17.02
N LYS A 159 5.12 -1.79 17.28
CA LYS A 159 4.03 -2.54 16.66
C LYS A 159 3.93 -2.31 15.16
N LEU A 160 4.15 -1.07 14.71
CA LEU A 160 4.14 -0.73 13.28
C LEU A 160 5.29 -1.41 12.55
N LYS A 161 6.53 -1.31 13.06
CA LYS A 161 7.69 -1.99 12.49
C LYS A 161 7.49 -3.50 12.40
N LYS A 162 6.97 -4.14 13.46
CA LYS A 162 6.64 -5.57 13.42
C LYS A 162 5.66 -5.93 12.32
N LYS A 163 4.62 -5.11 12.07
CA LYS A 163 3.67 -5.34 10.97
C LYS A 163 4.34 -5.22 9.61
N ASP A 164 5.14 -4.17 9.41
CA ASP A 164 5.86 -3.94 8.16
C ASP A 164 6.87 -5.07 7.88
N ASP A 165 7.59 -5.52 8.91
CA ASP A 165 8.53 -6.64 8.81
C ASP A 165 7.80 -7.95 8.48
N THR A 166 6.67 -8.25 9.12
CA THR A 166 5.87 -9.43 8.79
C THR A 166 5.29 -9.38 7.37
N PHE A 167 4.88 -8.19 6.90
CA PHE A 167 4.37 -8.01 5.56
C PHE A 167 5.47 -8.19 4.51
N ARG A 168 6.66 -7.63 4.75
CA ARG A 168 7.84 -7.83 3.89
C ARG A 168 8.29 -9.28 3.86
N ALA A 169 8.35 -9.94 5.02
CA ALA A 169 8.69 -11.36 5.10
C ALA A 169 7.71 -12.23 4.30
N ASP A 170 6.41 -11.92 4.35
CA ASP A 170 5.40 -12.66 3.58
C ASP A 170 5.52 -12.43 2.05
N ILE A 171 5.88 -11.21 1.62
CA ILE A 171 6.18 -10.94 0.20
C ILE A 171 7.40 -11.75 -0.27
N ILE A 172 8.48 -11.74 0.51
CA ILE A 172 9.71 -12.48 0.17
C ILE A 172 9.40 -13.98 0.12
N ARG A 173 8.70 -14.52 1.12
CA ARG A 173 8.28 -15.93 1.16
C ARG A 173 7.47 -16.32 -0.07
N ARG A 174 6.52 -15.49 -0.52
CA ARG A 174 5.73 -15.77 -1.73
C ARG A 174 6.60 -15.75 -2.99
N ALA A 175 7.49 -14.76 -3.12
CA ALA A 175 8.42 -14.69 -4.25
C ALA A 175 9.36 -15.91 -4.32
N GLU A 176 9.84 -16.39 -3.16
CA GLU A 176 10.67 -17.60 -3.08
C GLU A 176 9.88 -18.86 -3.45
N GLN A 177 8.64 -18.98 -2.98
CA GLN A 177 7.77 -20.11 -3.31
C GLN A 177 7.41 -20.17 -4.80
N ASP A 178 7.29 -19.01 -5.45
CA ASP A 178 7.13 -18.92 -6.91
C ASP A 178 8.40 -19.32 -7.65
N ARG A 179 9.56 -18.86 -7.18
CA ARG A 179 10.86 -19.19 -7.80
C ARG A 179 11.23 -20.67 -7.66
N LEU A 180 10.99 -21.26 -6.49
CA LEU A 180 11.39 -22.64 -6.19
C LEU A 180 10.42 -23.69 -6.75
N GLY A 181 9.25 -23.27 -7.23
CA GLY A 181 8.23 -24.19 -7.72
C GLY A 181 7.79 -25.21 -6.65
N THR A 182 7.80 -24.81 -5.38
CA THR A 182 7.53 -25.72 -4.25
C THR A 182 6.14 -26.35 -4.42
N GLU A 183 6.08 -27.67 -4.30
CA GLU A 183 4.85 -28.44 -4.45
C GLU A 183 3.88 -28.13 -3.30
N PHE A 184 2.61 -27.89 -3.63
CA PHE A 184 1.58 -27.71 -2.61
C PHE A 184 1.11 -29.07 -2.11
N LEU A 185 1.43 -29.39 -0.86
CA LEU A 185 1.11 -30.68 -0.24
C LEU A 185 -0.15 -30.58 0.63
N GLY A 186 -1.13 -31.46 0.37
CA GLY A 186 -2.31 -31.63 1.24
C GLY A 186 -3.63 -31.38 0.53
N ASN A 187 -4.73 -31.70 1.21
CA ASN A 187 -6.06 -31.53 0.65
C ASN A 187 -6.45 -30.04 0.61
N MET A 188 -6.98 -29.58 -0.53
CA MET A 188 -7.46 -28.21 -0.69
C MET A 188 -8.43 -27.74 0.42
N ASN A 189 -9.24 -28.66 0.96
CA ASN A 189 -10.20 -28.35 2.03
C ASN A 189 -9.54 -28.14 3.42
N GLN A 190 -8.27 -28.48 3.58
CA GLN A 190 -7.53 -28.36 4.85
C GLN A 190 -6.62 -27.14 4.88
N PHE A 191 -6.36 -26.48 3.74
CA PHE A 191 -5.54 -25.28 3.73
C PHE A 191 -6.21 -24.11 4.45
N SER A 192 -5.36 -23.36 5.15
CA SER A 192 -5.66 -22.07 5.73
C SER A 192 -5.87 -21.02 4.63
N LYS A 193 -6.55 -19.92 4.98
CA LYS A 193 -6.76 -18.80 4.05
C LYS A 193 -5.47 -18.29 3.37
N PRO A 194 -4.35 -18.04 4.07
CA PRO A 194 -3.14 -17.56 3.41
C PRO A 194 -2.58 -18.58 2.41
N ALA A 195 -2.58 -19.88 2.73
CA ALA A 195 -2.14 -20.91 1.79
C ALA A 195 -3.02 -20.98 0.53
N LEU A 196 -4.34 -20.80 0.67
CA LEU A 196 -5.24 -20.70 -0.49
C LEU A 196 -4.99 -19.43 -1.33
N VAL A 197 -4.64 -18.31 -0.69
CA VAL A 197 -4.24 -17.08 -1.38
C VAL A 197 -2.93 -17.27 -2.16
N ASP A 198 -1.97 -18.00 -1.59
CA ASP A 198 -0.72 -18.32 -2.28
C ASP A 198 -0.97 -19.19 -3.52
N ILE A 199 -1.81 -20.22 -3.40
CA ILE A 199 -2.22 -21.05 -4.54
C ILE A 199 -2.95 -20.20 -5.59
N ALA A 200 -3.87 -19.34 -5.15
CA ALA A 200 -4.64 -18.46 -6.02
C ALA A 200 -3.75 -17.48 -6.80
N ASN A 201 -2.73 -16.90 -6.16
CA ASN A 201 -1.75 -16.05 -6.81
C ASN A 201 -0.90 -16.84 -7.82
N ALA A 202 -0.48 -18.06 -7.48
CA ALA A 202 0.30 -18.91 -8.36
C ALA A 202 -0.46 -19.28 -9.65
N VAL A 203 -1.78 -19.50 -9.57
CA VAL A 203 -2.65 -19.74 -10.74
C VAL A 203 -3.27 -18.45 -11.32
N LYS A 204 -2.86 -17.26 -10.83
CA LYS A 204 -3.31 -15.93 -11.27
C LYS A 204 -4.82 -15.69 -11.21
N ILE A 205 -5.53 -16.25 -10.23
CA ILE A 205 -6.96 -15.98 -10.02
C ILE A 205 -7.20 -14.93 -8.93
N PRO A 206 -8.35 -14.21 -8.94
CA PRO A 206 -8.70 -13.27 -7.88
C PRO A 206 -8.82 -13.97 -6.51
N HIS A 207 -8.09 -13.46 -5.51
CA HIS A 207 -8.01 -14.06 -4.17
C HIS A 207 -8.78 -13.29 -3.07
N LYS A 208 -9.54 -12.25 -3.43
CA LYS A 208 -10.39 -11.49 -2.49
C LYS A 208 -11.65 -12.28 -2.17
N GLY A 209 -12.06 -12.34 -0.90
CA GLY A 209 -13.34 -12.95 -0.48
C GLY A 209 -13.25 -13.80 0.78
N ALA A 210 -14.34 -14.53 1.06
CA ALA A 210 -14.38 -15.53 2.12
C ALA A 210 -13.61 -16.79 1.71
N LEU A 211 -13.26 -17.61 2.70
CA LEU A 211 -12.48 -18.84 2.48
C LEU A 211 -13.25 -19.87 1.62
N VAL A 212 -14.58 -19.91 1.74
CA VAL A 212 -15.44 -20.78 0.91
C VAL A 212 -15.36 -20.36 -0.56
N ASP A 213 -15.53 -19.07 -0.86
CA ASP A 213 -15.47 -18.53 -2.22
C ASP A 213 -14.12 -18.78 -2.91
N LEU A 214 -13.03 -18.69 -2.14
CA LEU A 214 -11.67 -19.01 -2.60
C LEU A 214 -11.56 -20.48 -3.02
N ARG A 215 -12.07 -21.40 -2.20
CA ARG A 215 -12.07 -22.84 -2.52
C ARG A 215 -12.94 -23.15 -3.73
N THR A 216 -14.11 -22.53 -3.83
CA THR A 216 -15.03 -22.73 -4.96
C THR A 216 -14.39 -22.26 -6.26
N ARG A 217 -13.77 -21.07 -6.28
CA ARG A 217 -13.05 -20.54 -7.46
C ARG A 217 -11.86 -21.39 -7.85
N LEU A 218 -11.05 -21.83 -6.88
CA LEU A 218 -9.91 -22.72 -7.15
C LEU A 218 -10.38 -24.04 -7.76
N LYS A 219 -11.43 -24.67 -7.21
CA LYS A 219 -12.01 -25.90 -7.77
C LYS A 219 -12.46 -25.67 -9.22
N ALA A 220 -13.28 -24.66 -9.46
CA ALA A 220 -13.77 -24.34 -10.80
C ALA A 220 -12.61 -24.11 -11.79
N HIS A 221 -11.55 -23.42 -11.36
CA HIS A 221 -10.38 -23.18 -12.20
C HIS A 221 -9.62 -24.47 -12.55
N PHE A 222 -9.38 -25.37 -11.58
CA PHE A 222 -8.73 -26.65 -11.83
C PHE A 222 -9.62 -27.64 -12.60
N ASP A 223 -10.94 -27.50 -12.51
CA ASP A 223 -11.88 -28.29 -13.30
C ASP A 223 -11.94 -27.82 -14.76
N ALA A 224 -11.79 -26.51 -15.01
CA ALA A 224 -11.66 -25.95 -16.36
C ALA A 224 -10.28 -26.22 -17.00
N ASN A 225 -9.22 -26.36 -16.20
CA ASN A 225 -7.83 -26.52 -16.65
C ASN A 225 -7.23 -27.83 -16.11
N PRO A 226 -7.63 -29.00 -16.64
CA PRO A 226 -7.22 -30.30 -16.11
C PRO A 226 -5.70 -30.57 -16.22
N GLU A 227 -5.00 -29.94 -17.17
CA GLU A 227 -3.55 -30.00 -17.34
C GLU A 227 -2.82 -29.55 -16.07
N LEU A 228 -3.33 -28.52 -15.38
CA LEU A 228 -2.75 -28.04 -14.13
C LEU A 228 -2.85 -29.06 -12.99
N LYS A 229 -3.74 -30.06 -13.08
CA LYS A 229 -3.81 -31.15 -12.08
C LYS A 229 -2.62 -32.11 -12.20
N THR A 230 -2.01 -32.19 -13.38
CA THR A 230 -0.83 -33.03 -13.65
C THR A 230 0.49 -32.34 -13.36
N ASP A 231 0.49 -31.00 -13.32
CA ASP A 231 1.67 -30.21 -12.99
C ASP A 231 2.26 -30.61 -11.64
N ARG A 232 3.57 -30.80 -11.62
CA ARG A 232 4.34 -31.18 -10.43
C ARG A 232 4.04 -30.29 -9.23
N ARG A 233 3.81 -28.99 -9.47
CA ARG A 233 3.52 -28.00 -8.42
C ARG A 233 2.19 -28.24 -7.70
N TYR A 234 1.18 -28.74 -8.41
CA TYR A 234 -0.20 -28.87 -7.90
C TYR A 234 -0.63 -30.33 -7.69
N ILE A 235 0.17 -31.30 -8.14
CA ILE A 235 -0.16 -32.73 -8.03
C ILE A 235 -0.45 -33.17 -6.58
N GLY A 236 0.22 -32.54 -5.60
CA GLY A 236 0.02 -32.78 -4.17
C GLY A 236 -1.35 -32.36 -3.63
N LEU A 237 -2.07 -31.46 -4.33
CA LEU A 237 -3.42 -31.01 -3.98
C LEU A 237 -4.48 -32.07 -4.25
N PHE A 238 -4.26 -32.88 -5.30
CA PHE A 238 -5.23 -33.85 -5.82
C PHE A 238 -4.90 -35.29 -5.45
N LYS A 239 -3.63 -35.57 -5.13
CA LYS A 239 -3.24 -36.83 -4.53
C LYS A 239 -3.93 -36.95 -3.18
N ARG A 240 -5.03 -37.71 -3.14
CA ARG A 240 -5.55 -38.24 -1.88
C ARG A 240 -4.38 -38.96 -1.23
N SER A 241 -3.92 -38.44 -0.09
CA SER A 241 -3.06 -39.19 0.80
C SER A 241 -3.82 -40.47 1.11
N ARG A 242 -3.54 -41.53 0.33
CA ARG A 242 -3.95 -42.87 0.67
C ARG A 242 -3.25 -43.06 1.98
N LYS A 243 -4.01 -43.06 3.08
CA LYS A 243 -3.53 -43.53 4.37
C LYS A 243 -2.76 -44.79 4.02
N ARG A 244 -1.42 -44.73 4.13
CA ARG A 244 -0.62 -45.93 3.95
C ARG A 244 -1.29 -46.90 4.92
N LYS A 245 -1.86 -47.99 4.40
CA LYS A 245 -2.18 -49.13 5.24
C LYS A 245 -0.89 -49.34 6.01
N ASP A 246 -0.95 -49.19 7.32
CA ASP A 246 0.20 -49.47 8.16
C ASP A 246 0.79 -50.76 7.62
N PRO A 247 2.11 -50.81 7.32
CA PRO A 247 2.73 -52.03 6.82
C PRO A 247 2.22 -53.16 7.70
N PRO A 248 1.75 -54.28 7.12
CA PRO A 248 1.15 -55.37 7.87
C PRO A 248 2.02 -55.57 9.11
N LYS A 249 1.44 -55.32 10.29
CA LYS A 249 2.11 -55.66 11.53
C LYS A 249 2.32 -57.16 11.45
N GLU A 250 3.49 -57.57 10.97
CA GLU A 250 3.96 -58.92 11.18
C GLU A 250 3.85 -59.13 12.68
N ASN A 251 3.04 -60.12 13.04
CA ASN A 251 2.87 -60.63 14.39
C ASN A 251 4.24 -61.01 14.94
N ILE A 252 4.96 -60.05 15.49
CA ILE A 252 5.97 -60.34 16.50
C ILE A 252 5.16 -60.43 17.80
N GLU A 253 4.70 -61.65 18.08
CA GLU A 253 4.30 -62.09 19.41
C GLU A 253 5.49 -61.91 20.34
N GLY A 254 5.68 -60.68 20.79
CA GLY A 254 6.84 -60.24 21.54
C GLY A 254 6.39 -59.24 22.59
N SER A 255 5.86 -59.80 23.67
CA SER A 255 5.69 -59.17 24.98
C SER A 255 6.67 -58.02 25.22
N SER A 256 6.20 -56.78 25.05
CA SER A 256 6.84 -55.63 25.66
C SER A 256 5.75 -54.68 26.17
N ARG A 257 5.40 -54.93 27.43
CA ARG A 257 4.64 -54.02 28.28
C ARG A 257 5.39 -52.68 28.32
N ARG A 258 5.02 -51.74 27.45
CA ARG A 258 5.37 -50.33 27.67
C ARG A 258 4.47 -49.81 28.80
N PRO A 259 5.04 -49.31 29.90
CA PRO A 259 4.25 -48.81 31.01
C PRO A 259 3.43 -47.61 30.54
N ARG A 260 2.13 -47.68 30.75
CA ARG A 260 1.25 -46.49 30.73
C ARG A 260 1.79 -45.55 31.80
N LEU A 261 2.47 -44.49 31.37
CA LEU A 261 2.57 -43.28 32.16
C LEU A 261 1.21 -42.61 32.12
N ASP A 262 0.32 -43.06 33.02
CA ASP A 262 -0.88 -42.35 33.41
C ASP A 262 -0.43 -41.04 34.09
N PHE A 263 -0.14 -40.02 33.29
CA PHE A 263 -0.07 -38.64 33.78
C PHE A 263 -1.49 -38.15 34.09
N ARG A 264 -2.07 -38.67 35.18
CA ARG A 264 -3.14 -38.01 35.91
C ARG A 264 -2.54 -36.74 36.52
N PHE A 265 -2.67 -35.62 35.82
CA PHE A 265 -2.56 -34.33 36.49
C PHE A 265 -3.77 -34.19 37.43
N PRO A 266 -3.56 -33.94 38.74
CA PRO A 266 -4.66 -33.60 39.63
C PRO A 266 -5.21 -32.25 39.22
N SER A 267 -6.50 -32.25 38.89
CA SER A 267 -7.31 -31.04 38.79
C SER A 267 -7.25 -30.29 40.13
N PRO A 268 -6.80 -29.03 40.19
CA PRO A 268 -6.93 -28.23 41.40
C PRO A 268 -8.39 -27.87 41.61
N SER A 269 -8.93 -28.32 42.74
CA SER A 269 -10.26 -27.98 43.25
C SER A 269 -10.51 -26.45 43.26
N PRO A 270 -11.74 -26.01 42.99
CA PRO A 270 -12.12 -24.60 43.10
C PRO A 270 -12.23 -24.21 44.58
N VAL A 271 -11.51 -23.15 44.94
CA VAL A 271 -11.61 -22.47 46.24
C VAL A 271 -12.95 -21.70 46.27
N PRO A 272 -13.81 -21.88 47.29
CA PRO A 272 -14.94 -21.00 47.53
C PRO A 272 -14.53 -19.91 48.54
N SER A 273 -14.29 -18.70 48.05
CA SER A 273 -14.05 -17.50 48.87
C SER A 273 -14.12 -16.31 47.91
N SER A 274 -14.82 -15.20 48.11
CA SER A 274 -15.41 -14.59 49.29
C SER A 274 -16.29 -13.43 48.80
N SER A 275 -17.39 -13.16 49.50
CA SER A 275 -17.97 -11.84 49.77
C SER A 275 -18.25 -10.89 48.59
N HIS A 276 -19.50 -10.91 48.10
CA HIS A 276 -20.15 -9.72 47.55
C HIS A 276 -20.59 -8.79 48.71
N PRO A 277 -20.20 -7.50 48.72
CA PRO A 277 -20.87 -6.49 49.55
C PRO A 277 -22.15 -5.97 48.86
N PRO A 278 -23.06 -5.36 49.64
CA PRO A 278 -24.48 -5.32 49.35
C PRO A 278 -24.92 -4.24 48.36
N LEU A 279 -26.09 -4.49 47.80
CA LEU A 279 -26.98 -3.58 47.09
C LEU A 279 -27.03 -2.17 47.72
N PHE A 280 -26.41 -1.20 47.07
CA PHE A 280 -26.84 0.20 47.21
C PHE A 280 -27.96 0.46 46.20
N HIS A 281 -29.20 0.44 46.72
CA HIS A 281 -30.32 1.16 46.14
C HIS A 281 -29.98 2.65 46.10
N SER A 282 -29.62 3.19 44.94
CA SER A 282 -29.65 4.63 44.70
C SER A 282 -30.88 4.97 43.88
N HIS A 283 -31.82 5.64 44.55
CA HIS A 283 -32.95 6.30 43.94
C HIS A 283 -32.46 7.27 42.86
N SER A 284 -32.96 7.09 41.64
CA SER A 284 -32.85 8.07 40.57
C SER A 284 -33.87 9.19 40.82
N PRO A 285 -33.46 10.44 41.04
CA PRO A 285 -34.39 11.55 41.01
C PRO A 285 -34.74 11.87 39.55
N VAL A 286 -36.04 11.83 39.28
CA VAL A 286 -36.70 12.41 38.11
C VAL A 286 -36.16 13.82 37.87
N GLN A 287 -35.34 14.01 36.83
CA GLN A 287 -35.08 15.34 36.29
C GLN A 287 -35.98 15.57 35.07
N LEU A 288 -36.97 16.41 35.31
CA LEU A 288 -37.80 17.09 34.35
C LEU A 288 -36.94 17.71 33.25
N SER A 289 -37.23 17.34 32.01
CA SER A 289 -36.67 17.99 30.82
C SER A 289 -37.36 19.35 30.63
N PRO A 290 -36.63 20.47 30.52
CA PRO A 290 -37.21 21.70 30.03
C PRO A 290 -37.38 21.57 28.52
N SER A 291 -38.63 21.48 28.10
CA SER A 291 -39.06 21.67 26.73
C SER A 291 -38.59 23.06 26.27
N ARG A 292 -37.56 23.10 25.41
CA ARG A 292 -37.27 24.26 24.56
C ARG A 292 -37.54 23.85 23.13
N HIS A 293 -38.77 24.13 22.70
CA HIS A 293 -39.10 24.32 21.30
C HIS A 293 -38.19 25.42 20.73
N PHE A 294 -37.21 25.02 19.94
CA PHE A 294 -36.76 25.84 18.83
C PHE A 294 -37.25 25.13 17.56
N GLY A 295 -38.30 25.70 16.97
CA GLY A 295 -38.68 25.38 15.61
C GLY A 295 -37.53 25.74 14.69
N LEU A 296 -36.95 24.73 14.07
CA LEU A 296 -36.23 24.88 12.82
C LEU A 296 -36.86 23.89 11.86
N GLU A 297 -37.51 24.51 10.89
CA GLU A 297 -38.14 23.97 9.70
C GLU A 297 -37.50 22.69 9.18
N ASN A 298 -38.35 21.73 8.88
CA ASN A 298 -37.99 20.56 8.08
C ASN A 298 -37.46 21.05 6.73
N PRO A 299 -36.23 20.69 6.31
CA PRO A 299 -35.85 20.88 4.92
C PRO A 299 -36.77 20.05 4.03
N PRO A 300 -37.16 20.56 2.84
CA PRO A 300 -38.10 19.89 1.96
C PRO A 300 -37.54 18.52 1.57
N ARG A 301 -38.35 17.48 1.77
CA ARG A 301 -38.10 16.16 1.23
C ARG A 301 -38.13 16.27 -0.29
N PHE A 302 -36.95 16.28 -0.90
CA PHE A 302 -36.81 16.07 -2.34
C PHE A 302 -37.26 14.65 -2.67
N ASN A 303 -38.50 14.51 -3.13
CA ASN A 303 -38.98 13.32 -3.81
C ASN A 303 -38.29 13.25 -5.17
N GLY A 304 -37.07 12.71 -5.20
CA GLY A 304 -36.37 12.33 -6.42
C GLY A 304 -36.90 11.00 -6.95
N ALA A 305 -38.08 11.03 -7.56
CA ALA A 305 -38.47 10.02 -8.54
C ALA A 305 -37.63 10.23 -9.81
N LEU A 306 -37.23 9.12 -10.45
CA LEU A 306 -36.74 9.04 -11.83
C LEU A 306 -35.42 9.79 -12.15
N PHE A 307 -34.29 9.23 -11.69
CA PHE A 307 -33.12 9.14 -12.56
C PHE A 307 -32.64 7.68 -12.55
N GLN A 308 -33.10 6.96 -13.57
CA GLN A 308 -32.61 5.64 -13.92
C GLN A 308 -31.21 5.83 -14.51
N ALA A 309 -30.18 5.70 -13.68
CA ALA A 309 -28.80 5.71 -14.16
C ALA A 309 -28.59 4.48 -15.07
N PRO A 310 -28.04 4.65 -16.29
CA PRO A 310 -27.69 3.51 -17.12
C PRO A 310 -26.65 2.66 -16.39
N SER A 311 -27.00 1.39 -16.24
CA SER A 311 -26.16 0.33 -15.68
C SER A 311 -24.85 0.22 -16.46
N THR A 312 -23.78 0.84 -15.98
CA THR A 312 -22.40 0.55 -16.42
C THR A 312 -21.93 -0.76 -15.80
N ARG A 313 -22.48 -1.88 -16.30
CA ARG A 313 -21.85 -3.20 -16.19
C ARG A 313 -20.69 -3.26 -17.18
N TYR A 314 -19.64 -2.49 -16.94
CA TYR A 314 -18.32 -2.74 -17.52
C TYR A 314 -17.31 -2.16 -16.53
N ALA A 315 -16.91 -2.99 -15.58
CA ALA A 315 -15.68 -2.77 -14.83
C ALA A 315 -14.56 -3.34 -15.70
N PRO A 316 -13.74 -2.52 -16.39
CA PRO A 316 -12.54 -3.05 -17.01
C PRO A 316 -11.60 -3.49 -15.88
N ASP A 317 -11.15 -4.74 -15.98
CA ASP A 317 -10.15 -5.32 -15.11
C ASP A 317 -8.95 -4.36 -15.02
N ILE A 318 -8.72 -3.86 -13.81
CA ILE A 318 -7.53 -3.10 -13.46
C ILE A 318 -6.35 -4.08 -13.60
N TYR A 319 -5.70 -4.05 -14.76
CA TYR A 319 -4.38 -4.62 -14.94
C TYR A 319 -3.46 -3.99 -13.89
N HIS A 320 -3.10 -4.77 -12.87
CA HIS A 320 -1.98 -4.49 -12.02
C HIS A 320 -0.72 -4.51 -12.86
N ASN A 321 -0.26 -3.33 -13.26
CA ASN A 321 1.01 -3.15 -13.93
C ASN A 321 2.13 -3.07 -12.88
N PRO A 322 3.06 -4.05 -12.78
CA PRO A 322 4.13 -4.03 -11.81
C PRO A 322 5.40 -3.40 -12.40
N TYR A 323 5.30 -2.24 -13.06
CA TYR A 323 6.50 -1.49 -13.44
C TYR A 323 6.92 -0.54 -12.32
N ASN A 324 8.07 -0.92 -11.74
CA ASN A 324 9.08 -0.08 -11.09
C ASN A 324 8.92 1.43 -11.31
N LEU A 325 8.36 2.13 -10.32
CA LEU A 325 8.51 3.57 -10.11
C LEU A 325 9.89 3.89 -9.49
N ARG A 326 10.96 3.52 -10.19
CA ARG A 326 12.28 4.10 -9.98
C ARG A 326 12.74 4.68 -11.30
N GLU A 327 12.89 6.00 -11.30
CA GLU A 327 13.57 6.81 -12.31
C GLU A 327 12.74 7.13 -13.57
N LEU A 328 11.74 8.00 -13.41
CA LEU A 328 11.41 8.95 -14.47
C LEU A 328 12.08 10.30 -14.13
N PRO A 329 12.96 10.83 -15.00
CA PRO A 329 13.48 12.18 -14.84
C PRO A 329 12.33 13.15 -15.06
N MET A 330 12.02 13.93 -14.02
CA MET A 330 11.14 15.09 -14.11
C MET A 330 11.68 16.04 -15.18
N TYR A 331 11.04 16.07 -16.35
CA TYR A 331 11.21 17.16 -17.30
C TYR A 331 10.52 18.39 -16.69
N ALA A 332 11.33 19.29 -16.13
CA ALA A 332 10.88 20.62 -15.76
C ALA A 332 10.74 21.44 -17.07
N PRO A 333 9.56 21.97 -17.42
CA PRO A 333 9.45 22.90 -18.54
C PRO A 333 10.24 24.17 -18.17
N GLN A 334 11.27 24.47 -18.94
CA GLN A 334 12.01 25.72 -18.80
C GLN A 334 11.17 26.86 -19.37
N TYR A 335 10.38 27.51 -18.51
CA TYR A 335 9.83 28.82 -18.80
C TYR A 335 10.91 29.86 -18.50
N THR A 336 11.60 30.29 -19.55
CA THR A 336 12.52 31.43 -19.50
C THR A 336 11.68 32.71 -19.45
N VAL A 337 11.37 33.17 -18.24
CA VAL A 337 10.83 34.53 -18.04
C VAL A 337 12.01 35.50 -18.05
N PRO A 338 12.03 36.54 -18.91
CA PRO A 338 13.10 37.52 -18.91
C PRO A 338 13.06 38.31 -17.59
N ALA A 339 14.15 38.21 -16.82
CA ALA A 339 14.29 38.89 -15.54
C ALA A 339 14.44 40.41 -15.73
N PRO A 340 13.68 41.24 -14.98
CA PRO A 340 13.90 42.68 -14.98
C PRO A 340 15.23 43.00 -14.29
N HIS A 341 16.01 43.86 -14.95
CA HIS A 341 17.33 44.30 -14.54
C HIS A 341 17.24 45.11 -13.24
N LEU A 342 17.59 44.48 -12.12
CA LEU A 342 17.81 45.20 -10.86
C LEU A 342 19.30 45.53 -10.73
N PRO A 343 19.66 46.74 -10.26
CA PRO A 343 21.04 47.16 -10.09
C PRO A 343 21.73 46.31 -9.00
N LEU A 344 22.92 45.81 -9.33
CA LEU A 344 23.74 45.00 -8.43
C LEU A 344 24.15 45.81 -7.18
N PRO A 345 23.94 45.28 -5.97
CA PRO A 345 24.51 45.85 -4.76
C PRO A 345 26.03 45.62 -4.74
N SER A 346 26.78 46.67 -4.41
CA SER A 346 28.23 46.67 -4.24
C SER A 346 28.68 45.57 -3.28
N LEU A 347 29.54 44.67 -3.77
CA LEU A 347 30.18 43.61 -3.00
C LEU A 347 31.13 44.21 -1.94
N SER A 348 30.66 44.31 -0.71
CA SER A 348 31.53 44.52 0.45
C SER A 348 32.27 43.22 0.77
N VAL A 349 33.60 43.26 0.64
CA VAL A 349 34.52 42.15 0.94
C VAL A 349 34.33 41.68 2.40
N PRO A 350 34.04 40.39 2.65
CA PRO A 350 33.88 39.89 4.01
C PRO A 350 35.23 39.83 4.74
N ARG A 351 35.25 40.39 5.94
CA ARG A 351 36.40 40.40 6.86
C ARG A 351 36.72 38.96 7.32
N PRO A 352 37.98 38.51 7.30
CA PRO A 352 38.34 37.16 7.70
C PRO A 352 38.11 36.95 9.21
N LEU A 353 37.50 35.81 9.55
CA LEU A 353 37.22 35.40 10.93
C LEU A 353 38.52 35.02 11.68
N PRO A 354 38.62 35.30 12.98
CA PRO A 354 39.79 34.96 13.78
C PRO A 354 39.94 33.44 13.97
N ARG A 355 41.19 32.95 13.85
CA ARG A 355 41.55 31.54 14.07
C ARG A 355 41.23 31.11 15.50
N PRO A 356 40.66 29.90 15.71
CA PRO A 356 40.47 29.34 17.04
C PRO A 356 41.82 28.93 17.67
N LEU A 357 41.98 29.26 18.95
CA LEU A 357 43.14 28.91 19.77
C LEU A 357 43.20 27.40 20.08
N PRO A 358 44.41 26.83 20.26
CA PRO A 358 44.60 25.42 20.55
C PRO A 358 44.03 25.05 21.92
N ARG A 359 43.22 23.98 21.95
CA ARG A 359 42.69 23.39 23.19
C ARG A 359 43.82 22.71 23.97
N SER A 360 44.05 23.15 25.19
CA SER A 360 44.89 22.48 26.17
C SER A 360 44.28 21.12 26.55
N SER A 361 45.10 20.07 26.46
CA SER A 361 44.76 18.71 26.86
C SER A 361 45.10 18.51 28.33
N THR A 362 44.12 18.61 29.21
CA THR A 362 44.26 18.13 30.60
C THR A 362 44.09 16.62 30.61
N LYS A 363 45.20 15.89 30.75
CA LYS A 363 45.21 14.47 31.08
C LYS A 363 44.81 14.31 32.55
N LEU A 364 43.65 13.72 32.79
CA LEU A 364 43.25 13.25 34.11
C LEU A 364 44.06 11.99 34.46
N ASN A 365 44.83 12.12 35.54
CA ASN A 365 45.64 11.08 36.15
C ASN A 365 44.73 10.24 37.08
N THR A 366 44.56 8.95 36.80
CA THR A 366 43.83 8.01 37.65
C THR A 366 44.82 7.09 38.35
N ASN A 367 45.21 7.46 39.57
CA ASN A 367 45.85 6.55 40.53
C ASN A 367 44.86 6.31 41.69
N SER A 368 44.30 5.12 41.77
CA SER A 368 43.75 4.51 42.99
C SER A 368 44.28 3.07 43.01
N VAL A 369 45.35 2.75 43.73
CA VAL A 369 45.37 2.46 45.19
C VAL A 369 44.20 1.59 45.60
N ILE A 370 44.45 0.29 45.62
CA ILE A 370 43.73 -0.71 46.41
C ILE A 370 44.79 -1.39 47.27
N SER A 371 44.69 -1.22 48.58
CA SER A 371 45.26 -2.08 49.61
C SER A 371 44.11 -2.54 50.50
#